data_AF-R8W423-F1
#
_entry.id   AF-R8W423-F1
#
_cell.length_a   1.000
_cell.length_b   1.000
_cell.length_c   1.000
_cell.angle_alpha   90.00
_cell.angle_beta   90.00
_cell.angle_gamma   90.00
#
_symmetry.space_group_name_H-M   'P 1'
#
loop_
_entity.id
_entity.type
_entity.pdbx_description
1 polymer ?
#
loop_
_entity_poly.entity_id
_entity_poly.type
_entity_poly.pdbx_seq_one_letter_code
_entity_poly.pdbx_strand_id
1 'polypeptide(L)' 'MYNCIKDTYTCDLCGFEMEWDASDLVHGEMWGCEKCGDTFCSKCFIDRHGRKEYMKMMQGSDLIYCPACYEEVQKND' A
#
# COMPACT_ATOMS: atom_id res chain seq x y z
N MET A 1 -11.08 -0.18 -0.05
CA MET A 1 -12.42 -0.03 -0.74
C MET A 1 -12.69 1.44 -1.11
N TYR A 2 -13.20 1.74 -2.33
CA TYR A 2 -13.48 3.12 -2.82
C TYR A 2 -14.81 3.69 -2.27
N ASN A 3 -14.80 4.93 -1.80
CA ASN A 3 -15.97 5.64 -1.28
C ASN A 3 -16.44 6.71 -2.27
N CYS A 4 -17.44 6.36 -3.10
CA CYS A 4 -17.97 7.22 -4.17
C CYS A 4 -18.59 8.54 -3.69
N ILE A 5 -18.88 8.67 -2.38
CA ILE A 5 -19.48 9.88 -1.80
C ILE A 5 -18.40 10.93 -1.52
N LYS A 6 -17.17 10.49 -1.24
CA LYS A 6 -16.07 11.35 -0.79
C LYS A 6 -14.88 11.38 -1.74
N ASP A 7 -14.88 10.52 -2.76
CA ASP A 7 -13.75 10.32 -3.67
C ASP A 7 -12.46 9.89 -2.95
N THR A 8 -12.62 9.08 -1.91
CA THR A 8 -11.54 8.62 -1.05
C THR A 8 -11.35 7.11 -1.11
N TYR A 9 -10.14 6.70 -0.74
CA TYR A 9 -9.71 5.32 -0.63
C TYR A 9 -9.45 5.02 0.83
N THR A 10 -9.86 3.83 1.27
CA THR A 10 -9.66 3.37 2.64
C THR A 10 -8.60 2.29 2.66
N CYS A 11 -7.55 2.47 3.48
CA CYS A 11 -6.53 1.48 3.73
C CYS A 11 -7.18 0.27 4.37
N ASP A 12 -7.19 -0.87 3.69
CA ASP A 12 -7.86 -2.09 4.14
C ASP A 12 -7.11 -2.76 5.32
N LEU A 13 -5.93 -2.24 5.71
CA LEU A 13 -5.13 -2.72 6.84
C LEU A 13 -5.37 -1.96 8.15
N CYS A 14 -5.51 -0.62 8.09
CA CYS A 14 -5.69 0.22 9.28
C CYS A 14 -6.99 1.02 9.31
N GLY A 15 -7.76 1.01 8.21
CA GLY A 15 -9.01 1.76 8.07
C GLY A 15 -8.83 3.25 7.81
N PHE A 16 -7.60 3.74 7.58
CA PHE A 16 -7.34 5.14 7.27
C PHE A 16 -7.94 5.52 5.92
N GLU A 17 -8.69 6.62 5.85
CA GLU A 17 -9.35 7.11 4.63
C GLU A 17 -8.64 8.37 4.14
N MET A 18 -8.25 8.42 2.86
CA MET A 18 -7.69 9.61 2.21
C MET A 18 -7.95 9.60 0.69
N GLU A 19 -7.85 10.76 0.06
CA GLU A 19 -7.95 10.90 -1.40
C GLU A 19 -6.78 10.19 -2.09
N TRP A 20 -6.99 9.75 -3.34
CA TRP A 20 -5.89 9.24 -4.17
C TRP A 20 -4.92 10.38 -4.50
N ASP A 21 -3.62 10.09 -4.61
CA ASP A 21 -2.53 11.08 -4.76
C ASP A 21 -2.35 12.08 -3.61
N ALA A 22 -3.18 12.04 -2.56
CA ALA A 22 -2.87 12.75 -1.33
C ALA A 22 -1.70 12.06 -0.61
N SER A 23 -1.06 12.81 0.29
CA SER A 23 -0.07 12.26 1.23
C SER A 23 -0.34 12.77 2.64
N ASP A 24 -0.27 11.87 3.61
CA ASP A 24 -0.35 12.19 5.03
C ASP A 24 1.03 12.04 5.67
N LEU A 25 1.35 12.92 6.64
CA LEU A 25 2.65 12.87 7.32
C LEU A 25 2.83 11.61 8.17
N VAL A 26 1.73 10.99 8.61
CA VAL A 26 1.77 9.77 9.42
C VAL A 26 1.67 8.54 8.53
N HIS A 27 0.65 8.46 7.66
CA HIS A 27 0.34 7.27 6.87
C HIS A 27 1.09 7.19 5.54
N GLY A 28 1.63 8.30 5.04
CA GLY A 28 2.27 8.40 3.73
C GLY A 28 1.25 8.48 2.60
N GLU A 29 1.54 7.79 1.50
CA GLU A 29 0.70 7.73 0.30
C GLU A 29 -0.19 6.49 0.30
N MET A 30 -1.26 6.52 -0.49
CA MET A 30 -2.08 5.33 -0.76
C MET A 30 -1.59 4.57 -1.97
N TRP A 31 -1.66 3.25 -1.87
CA TRP A 31 -1.28 2.32 -2.90
C TRP A 31 -2.36 1.28 -3.11
N GLY A 32 -2.53 0.86 -4.36
CA GLY A 32 -3.34 -0.28 -4.74
C GLY A 32 -2.45 -1.49 -4.98
N CYS A 33 -2.86 -2.66 -4.51
CA CYS A 33 -2.18 -3.90 -4.83
C CYS A 33 -2.58 -4.39 -6.22
N GLU A 34 -1.61 -4.55 -7.11
CA GLU A 34 -1.82 -5.04 -8.47
C GLU A 34 -2.24 -6.52 -8.52
N LYS A 35 -2.05 -7.27 -7.42
CA LYS A 35 -2.40 -8.70 -7.35
C LYS A 35 -3.82 -8.95 -6.82
N CYS A 36 -4.20 -8.28 -5.74
CA CYS A 36 -5.50 -8.53 -5.07
C CYS A 36 -6.48 -7.37 -5.15
N GLY A 37 -6.04 -6.16 -5.54
CA GLY A 37 -6.87 -4.96 -5.61
C GLY A 37 -7.07 -4.24 -4.26
N ASP A 38 -6.50 -4.75 -3.16
CA ASP A 38 -6.58 -4.08 -1.87
C ASP A 38 -5.81 -2.77 -1.86
N THR A 39 -6.32 -1.81 -1.09
CA THR A 39 -5.70 -0.51 -0.88
C THR A 39 -4.98 -0.46 0.46
N PHE A 40 -3.78 0.12 0.50
CA PHE A 40 -2.99 0.23 1.71
C PHE A 40 -2.15 1.50 1.72
N CYS A 41 -1.81 2.00 2.92
CA CYS A 41 -0.93 3.15 3.04
C CYS A 41 0.55 2.75 3.18
N SER A 42 1.46 3.62 2.74
CA SER A 42 2.92 3.38 2.83
C SER A 42 3.37 3.03 4.26
N LYS A 43 2.78 3.66 5.28
CA LYS A 43 3.10 3.37 6.69
C LYS A 43 2.83 1.90 7.05
N CYS A 44 1.67 1.35 6.68
CA CYS A 44 1.35 -0.04 7.00
C CYS A 44 2.32 -1.03 6.35
N PHE A 45 2.79 -0.71 5.13
CA PHE A 45 3.83 -1.51 4.49
C PHE A 45 5.18 -1.38 5.20
N ILE A 46 5.61 -0.15 5.49
CA ILE A 46 6.89 0.14 6.14
C ILE A 46 6.94 -0.43 7.57
N ASP A 47 5.84 -0.36 8.33
CA ASP A 47 5.78 -0.92 9.68
C ASP A 47 5.93 -2.44 9.68
N ARG A 48 5.48 -3.12 8.61
CA ARG A 48 5.52 -4.59 8.51
C ARG A 48 6.82 -5.11 7.89
N HIS A 49 7.29 -4.48 6.82
CA HIS A 49 8.44 -4.95 6.02
C HIS A 49 9.70 -4.07 6.14
N GLY A 50 9.56 -2.88 6.72
CA GLY A 50 10.62 -1.90 6.82
C GLY A 50 10.74 -1.01 5.58
N ARG A 51 11.41 0.12 5.77
CA ARG A 51 11.59 1.14 4.72
C ARG A 51 12.44 0.66 3.54
N LYS A 52 13.36 -0.27 3.78
CA LYS A 52 14.24 -0.83 2.73
C LYS A 52 13.43 -1.61 1.71
N GLU A 53 12.56 -2.51 2.16
CA GLU A 53 11.71 -3.31 1.28
C GLU A 53 10.69 -2.43 0.56
N TYR A 54 10.16 -1.40 1.24
CA TYR A 54 9.30 -0.40 0.58
C TYR A 54 10.01 0.28 -0.60
N MET A 55 11.24 0.77 -0.40
CA MET A 55 12.01 1.39 -1.49
C MET A 55 12.38 0.38 -2.57
N LYS A 56 12.70 -0.86 -2.20
CA LYS A 56 12.99 -1.95 -3.15
C LYS A 56 11.78 -2.25 -4.03
N MET A 57 10.57 -2.27 -3.46
CA MET A 57 9.34 -2.43 -4.23
C MET A 57 9.14 -1.25 -5.18
N MET A 58 9.22 -0.02 -4.67
CA MET A 58 8.97 1.20 -5.44
C MET A 58 9.98 1.47 -6.57
N GLN A 59 11.23 1.02 -6.42
CA GLN A 59 12.29 1.28 -7.40
C GLN A 59 12.70 0.04 -8.21
N GLY A 60 12.47 -1.15 -7.66
CA GLY A 60 12.97 -2.40 -8.23
C GLY A 60 11.88 -3.30 -8.82
N SER A 61 10.60 -2.99 -8.62
CA SER A 61 9.49 -3.72 -9.21
C SER A 61 8.53 -2.75 -9.91
N ASP A 62 8.08 -3.12 -11.11
CA ASP A 62 7.01 -2.40 -11.81
C ASP A 62 5.64 -2.62 -11.16
N LEU A 63 5.53 -3.56 -10.22
CA LEU A 63 4.27 -3.96 -9.59
C LEU A 63 4.25 -3.58 -8.11
N ILE A 64 3.13 -2.98 -7.71
CA ILE A 64 2.87 -2.59 -6.33
C ILE A 64 2.08 -3.70 -5.63
N TYR A 65 2.60 -4.19 -4.51
CA TYR A 65 1.98 -5.27 -3.75
C TYR A 65 1.62 -4.82 -2.34
N CYS A 66 0.43 -5.21 -1.87
CA CYS A 66 0.11 -5.07 -0.45
C CYS A 66 1.06 -5.94 0.39
N PRO A 67 1.17 -5.67 1.70
CA PRO A 67 2.12 -6.38 2.55
C PRO A 67 1.92 -7.90 2.54
N ALA A 68 0.69 -8.40 2.45
CA ALA A 68 0.42 -9.83 2.37
C ALA A 68 0.91 -10.44 1.05
N CYS A 69 0.59 -9.82 -0.10
CA CYS A 69 1.03 -10.30 -1.41
C CYS A 69 2.55 -10.18 -1.57
N TYR A 70 3.17 -9.15 -0.99
CA TYR A 70 4.63 -8.98 -1.00
C TYR A 70 5.34 -10.16 -0.31
N GLU A 71 4.83 -10.62 0.84
CA GLU A 71 5.36 -11.80 1.54
C GLU A 71 5.27 -13.07 0.71
N GLU A 72 4.21 -13.23 -0.07
CA GLU A 72 4.06 -14.40 -0.96
C GLU A 72 5.06 -14.36 -2.12
N VAL A 73 5.27 -13.18 -2.72
CA VAL A 73 6.22 -13.01 -3.82
C VAL A 73 7.65 -13.28 -3.35
N GLN A 74 8.05 -12.77 -2.18
CA GLN A 74 9.41 -13.01 -1.64
C GLN A 74 9.66 -14.48 -1.24
N LYS A 75 8.63 -15.29 -1.00
CA LYS A 75 8.78 -16.73 -0.68
C LYS A 75 8.96 -17.60 -1.91
N ASN A 76 8.61 -17.09 -3.08
CA ASN A 76 8.63 -17.82 -4.35
C ASN A 76 9.82 -17.46 -5.25
N ASP A 77 10.72 -16.59 -4.78
CA ASP A 77 12.00 -16.21 -5.41
C ASP A 77 13.17 -16.95 -4.73
#